data_AF-A0A2T3W7V7-F1
#
_entry.id   AF-A0A2T3W7V7-F1
#
_cell.length_a   1.000
_cell.length_b   1.000
_cell.length_c   1.000
_cell.angle_alpha   90.00
_cell.angle_beta   90.00
_cell.angle_gamma   90.00
#
_symmetry.space_group_name_H-M   'P 1'
#
loop_
_entity.id
_entity.type
_entity.pdbx_description
1 polymer ?
#
loop_
_entity_poly.entity_id
_entity_poly.type
_entity_poly.pdbx_seq_one_letter_code
_entity_poly.pdbx_strand_id
1 'polypeptide(L)'
;MKPHALRFALFALLLGSVSQGQRLQLPAQPPAPQAKLLFSYVAFLSTDDHFNSSGIRLQSVAAIIQQDRANYHGMKMDACDGAERYFSSKANRAALSSMVARATVPASLKNRILNATPVVRVSVYRGAAADYVTLAELPSSTCGR
;
A
#
# COMPACT_ATOMS: atom_id res chain seq x y z
N MET A 1 64.85 -55.61 -32.89
CA MET A 1 65.21 -56.26 -31.61
C MET A 1 64.01 -56.16 -30.68
N LYS A 2 63.50 -57.33 -30.24
CA LYS A 2 62.36 -57.62 -29.33
C LYS A 2 62.72 -57.27 -27.85
N PRO A 3 61.84 -57.39 -26.81
CA PRO A 3 60.40 -57.77 -26.79
C PRO A 3 59.46 -57.09 -25.74
N HIS A 4 58.14 -57.36 -25.88
CA HIS A 4 57.07 -57.70 -24.89
C HIS A 4 56.76 -56.73 -23.71
N ALA A 5 55.52 -56.48 -23.27
CA ALA A 5 54.43 -57.42 -23.05
C ALA A 5 53.02 -56.80 -22.94
N LEU A 6 52.06 -57.67 -23.27
CA LEU A 6 50.61 -57.71 -23.09
C LEU A 6 50.13 -57.47 -21.63
N ARG A 7 48.96 -56.85 -21.41
CA ARG A 7 47.88 -57.40 -20.54
C ARG A 7 46.57 -56.61 -20.53
N PHE A 8 45.50 -57.40 -20.51
CA PHE A 8 44.08 -57.10 -20.50
C PHE A 8 43.62 -56.31 -19.28
N ALA A 9 42.63 -55.43 -19.47
CA ALA A 9 41.48 -55.34 -18.56
C ALA A 9 40.25 -54.86 -19.33
N LEU A 10 39.37 -55.80 -19.61
CA LEU A 10 37.99 -55.56 -20.01
C LEU A 10 37.27 -54.99 -18.78
N PHE A 11 36.70 -53.78 -18.87
CA PHE A 11 35.69 -53.33 -17.92
C PHE A 11 34.45 -52.91 -18.71
N ALA A 12 33.52 -53.85 -18.83
CA ALA A 12 32.15 -53.54 -19.19
C ALA A 12 31.53 -52.77 -18.01
N LEU A 13 31.21 -51.50 -18.22
CA LEU A 13 30.27 -50.80 -17.35
C LEU A 13 28.97 -50.58 -18.12
N LEU A 14 27.92 -51.19 -17.56
CA LEU A 14 26.54 -51.13 -17.99
C LEU A 14 26.06 -49.68 -18.16
N LEU A 15 25.16 -49.52 -19.13
CA LEU A 15 24.38 -48.33 -19.40
C LEU A 15 23.70 -47.82 -18.13
N GLY A 16 24.09 -46.64 -17.68
CA GLY A 16 23.26 -45.80 -16.83
C GLY A 16 22.65 -44.69 -17.66
N SER A 17 21.50 -44.93 -18.30
CA SER A 17 20.68 -43.84 -18.81
C SER A 17 20.16 -43.06 -17.62
N VAL A 18 20.87 -41.99 -17.23
CA VAL A 18 20.28 -40.97 -16.37
C VAL A 18 19.24 -40.26 -17.23
N SER A 19 17.97 -40.69 -17.13
CA SER A 19 16.85 -39.83 -17.51
C SER A 19 16.86 -38.64 -16.57
N GLN A 20 17.59 -37.59 -16.95
CA GLN A 20 17.40 -36.27 -16.36
C GLN A 20 15.99 -35.84 -16.76
N GLY A 21 15.02 -36.14 -15.90
CA GLY A 21 13.71 -35.51 -15.97
C GLY A 21 13.93 -34.01 -15.94
N GLN A 22 13.80 -33.38 -17.10
CA GLN A 22 13.86 -31.93 -17.23
C GLN A 22 12.73 -31.36 -16.38
N ARG A 23 13.03 -30.98 -15.14
CA ARG A 23 12.15 -30.10 -14.39
C ARG A 23 12.08 -28.83 -15.22
N LEU A 24 10.89 -28.51 -15.72
CA LEU A 24 10.58 -27.19 -16.26
C LEU A 24 10.91 -26.18 -15.16
N GLN A 25 12.11 -25.60 -15.24
CA GLN A 25 12.51 -24.51 -14.39
C GLN A 25 11.67 -23.32 -14.85
N LEU A 26 10.54 -23.06 -14.17
CA LEU A 26 9.79 -21.85 -14.44
C LEU A 26 10.74 -20.66 -14.22
N PRO A 27 10.80 -19.69 -15.16
CA PRO A 27 11.58 -18.50 -14.92
C PRO A 27 11.11 -17.90 -13.60
N ALA A 28 12.06 -17.62 -12.70
CA ALA A 28 11.76 -16.90 -11.48
C ALA A 28 11.05 -15.60 -11.88
N GLN A 29 9.76 -15.48 -11.55
CA GLN A 29 9.05 -14.24 -11.80
C GLN A 29 9.78 -13.14 -11.03
N PRO A 30 10.08 -12.00 -11.67
CA PRO A 30 10.62 -10.86 -10.93
C PRO A 30 9.68 -10.56 -9.77
N PRO A 31 10.21 -10.24 -8.57
CA PRO A 31 9.37 -9.91 -7.43
C PRO A 31 8.39 -8.82 -7.86
N ALA A 32 7.11 -9.01 -7.54
CA ALA A 32 6.10 -8.00 -7.81
C ALA A 32 6.59 -6.65 -7.24
N PRO A 33 6.40 -5.52 -7.96
CA PRO A 33 6.80 -4.22 -7.46
C PRO A 33 6.23 -4.02 -6.05
N GLN A 34 7.11 -3.85 -5.07
CA GLN A 34 6.71 -3.60 -3.69
C GLN A 34 6.06 -2.22 -3.63
N ALA A 35 4.88 -2.12 -3.02
CA ALA A 35 4.20 -0.85 -2.87
C ALA A 35 5.08 0.14 -2.11
N LYS A 36 5.37 1.29 -2.72
CA LYS A 36 6.26 2.29 -2.12
C LYS A 36 5.45 3.30 -1.32
N LEU A 37 5.67 3.38 -0.01
CA LEU A 37 5.11 4.47 0.79
C LEU A 37 5.64 5.81 0.27
N LEU A 38 4.73 6.73 -0.08
CA LEU A 38 5.08 8.08 -0.49
C LEU A 38 5.16 8.99 0.74
N PHE A 39 4.15 8.96 1.59
CA PHE A 39 4.09 9.69 2.85
C PHE A 39 2.91 9.19 3.70
N SER A 40 2.91 9.59 4.97
CA SER A 40 1.79 9.39 5.88
C SER A 40 1.61 10.61 6.77
N TYR A 41 0.40 10.88 7.20
CA TYR A 41 0.09 11.90 8.19
C TYR A 41 -0.99 11.41 9.16
N VAL A 42 -1.09 12.09 10.29
CA VAL A 42 -2.18 11.92 11.26
C VAL A 42 -3.23 12.99 10.98
N ALA A 43 -4.50 12.62 11.01
CA ALA A 43 -5.61 13.56 10.90
C ALA A 43 -6.59 13.32 12.04
N PHE A 44 -7.03 14.40 12.65
CA PHE A 44 -8.21 14.39 13.49
C PHE A 44 -9.41 14.75 12.63
N LEU A 45 -10.28 13.78 12.33
CA LEU A 45 -11.48 14.03 11.54
C LEU A 45 -12.53 14.69 12.43
N SER A 46 -12.49 16.02 12.51
CA SER A 46 -13.39 16.80 13.35
C SER A 46 -14.80 16.82 12.78
N THR A 47 -15.75 17.40 13.54
CA THR A 47 -17.12 17.56 13.05
C THR A 47 -17.17 18.44 11.79
N ASP A 48 -16.26 19.39 11.65
CA ASP A 48 -16.22 20.32 10.52
C ASP A 48 -15.87 19.61 9.20
N ASP A 49 -15.10 18.53 9.26
CA ASP A 49 -14.73 17.73 8.08
C ASP A 49 -15.87 16.89 7.52
N HIS A 50 -16.98 16.80 8.26
CA HIS A 50 -18.15 16.06 7.84
C HIS A 50 -19.08 16.89 6.94
N PHE A 51 -18.77 18.16 6.69
CA PHE A 51 -19.62 19.05 5.90
C PHE A 51 -18.82 19.73 4.80
N ASN A 52 -19.42 19.86 3.62
CA ASN A 52 -18.83 20.70 2.58
C ASN A 52 -18.99 22.19 2.90
N SER A 53 -18.43 23.06 2.06
CA SER A 53 -18.51 24.52 2.22
C SER A 53 -19.94 25.10 2.19
N SER A 54 -20.93 24.33 1.74
CA SER A 54 -22.35 24.69 1.74
C SER A 54 -23.10 24.12 2.95
N GLY A 55 -22.40 23.49 3.90
CA GLY A 55 -23.00 22.88 5.09
C GLY A 55 -23.70 21.55 4.83
N ILE A 56 -23.49 20.91 3.67
CA ILE A 56 -24.11 19.62 3.34
C ILE A 56 -23.26 18.49 3.93
N ARG A 57 -23.91 17.58 4.66
CA ARG A 57 -23.27 16.42 5.27
C ARG A 57 -22.70 15.48 4.21
N LEU A 58 -21.40 15.21 4.31
CA LEU A 58 -20.67 14.26 3.49
C LEU A 58 -20.97 12.83 3.93
N GLN A 59 -21.16 11.94 2.94
CA GLN A 59 -21.62 10.56 3.14
C GLN A 59 -20.58 9.51 2.74
N SER A 60 -19.34 9.92 2.46
CA SER A 60 -18.27 9.01 2.06
C SER A 60 -16.97 9.32 2.79
N VAL A 61 -16.23 8.25 3.10
CA VAL A 61 -14.89 8.33 3.73
C VAL A 61 -13.95 9.22 2.91
N ALA A 62 -13.97 9.06 1.58
CA ALA A 62 -13.12 9.86 0.71
C ALA A 62 -13.46 11.35 0.76
N ALA A 63 -14.74 11.70 0.77
CA ALA A 63 -15.16 13.10 0.84
C ALA A 63 -14.76 13.74 2.18
N ILE A 64 -14.89 13.02 3.29
CA ILE A 64 -14.49 13.51 4.62
C ILE A 64 -12.97 13.74 4.68
N ILE A 65 -12.14 12.79 4.24
CA ILE A 65 -10.68 12.98 4.18
C ILE A 65 -10.29 14.12 3.22
N GLN A 66 -11.04 14.30 2.12
CA GLN A 66 -10.81 15.39 1.19
C GLN A 66 -11.17 16.75 1.80
N GLN A 67 -12.26 16.83 2.57
CA GLN A 67 -12.68 18.03 3.27
C GLN A 67 -11.68 18.41 4.36
N ASP A 68 -11.22 17.44 5.14
CA ASP A 68 -10.13 17.56 6.11
C ASP A 68 -8.85 18.12 5.46
N ARG A 69 -8.40 17.57 4.33
CA ARG A 69 -7.26 18.16 3.59
C ARG A 69 -7.56 19.52 2.96
N ALA A 70 -8.81 19.84 2.65
CA ALA A 70 -9.19 21.17 2.17
C ALA A 70 -9.14 22.20 3.32
N ASN A 71 -9.59 21.82 4.51
CA ASN A 71 -9.56 22.61 5.73
C ASN A 71 -8.10 22.84 6.17
N TYR A 72 -7.29 21.78 6.23
CA TYR A 72 -5.87 21.85 6.56
C TYR A 72 -5.11 22.89 5.71
N HIS A 73 -5.17 22.74 4.39
CA HIS A 73 -4.49 23.62 3.43
C HIS A 73 -5.21 24.97 3.22
N GLY A 74 -6.40 25.14 3.81
CA GLY A 74 -7.21 26.35 3.78
C GLY A 74 -7.10 27.21 5.05
N MET A 75 -6.14 26.89 5.94
CA MET A 75 -5.93 27.57 7.24
C MET A 75 -7.06 27.36 8.26
N LYS A 76 -7.88 26.32 8.09
CA LYS A 76 -8.90 25.85 9.06
C LYS A 76 -8.51 24.49 9.64
N MET A 77 -7.22 24.29 9.89
CA MET A 77 -6.67 23.01 10.31
C MET A 77 -7.03 22.67 11.75
N ASP A 78 -7.22 21.38 12.02
CA ASP A 78 -7.30 20.88 13.37
C ASP A 78 -5.89 20.79 14.00
N ALA A 79 -5.78 21.04 15.31
CA ALA A 79 -4.50 21.15 16.00
C ALA A 79 -3.63 19.87 15.93
N CYS A 80 -4.26 18.71 15.71
CA CYS A 80 -3.59 17.41 15.63
C CYS A 80 -3.20 17.02 14.20
N ASP A 81 -3.59 17.81 13.20
CA ASP A 81 -3.34 17.44 11.82
C ASP A 81 -1.87 17.56 11.45
N GLY A 82 -1.34 16.46 10.92
CA GLY A 82 0.03 16.36 10.47
C GLY A 82 0.23 17.09 9.14
N ALA A 83 1.31 17.86 9.05
CA ALA A 83 1.72 18.51 7.83
C ALA A 83 2.14 17.52 6.74
N GLU A 84 1.71 17.79 5.51
CA GLU A 84 2.16 17.10 4.33
C GLU A 84 2.08 18.02 3.10
N ARG A 85 2.94 17.80 2.09
CA ARG A 85 3.02 18.67 0.90
C ARG A 85 2.24 18.16 -0.31
N TYR A 86 1.92 16.87 -0.35
CA TYR A 86 1.31 16.22 -1.50
C TYR A 86 -0.14 16.69 -1.73
N PHE A 87 -0.96 16.81 -0.69
CA PHE A 87 -2.33 17.32 -0.80
C PHE A 87 -2.42 18.85 -0.77
N SER A 88 -1.33 19.60 -0.86
CA SER A 88 -1.38 21.04 -1.17
C SER A 88 -1.99 21.29 -2.56
N SER A 89 -1.80 20.35 -3.50
CA SER A 89 -2.42 20.36 -4.82
C SER A 89 -3.90 19.96 -4.75
N LYS A 90 -4.78 20.81 -5.29
CA LYS A 90 -6.21 20.51 -5.47
C LYS A 90 -6.43 19.25 -6.31
N ALA A 91 -5.59 19.00 -7.32
CA ALA A 91 -5.69 17.81 -8.17
C ALA A 91 -5.40 16.52 -7.37
N ASN A 92 -4.38 16.55 -6.50
CA ASN A 92 -4.07 15.42 -5.62
C ASN A 92 -5.20 15.17 -4.62
N ARG A 93 -5.85 16.24 -4.10
CA ARG A 93 -7.05 16.11 -3.26
C ARG A 93 -8.22 15.46 -4.02
N ALA A 94 -8.44 15.85 -5.28
CA ALA A 94 -9.49 15.24 -6.11
C ALA A 94 -9.24 13.75 -6.39
N ALA A 95 -7.98 13.30 -6.40
CA ALA A 95 -7.64 11.89 -6.60
C ALA A 95 -8.01 10.99 -5.42
N LEU A 96 -8.27 11.53 -4.21
CA LEU A 96 -8.58 10.76 -2.99
C LEU A 96 -9.74 9.79 -3.18
N SER A 97 -10.79 10.16 -3.91
CA SER A 97 -11.92 9.26 -4.18
C SER A 97 -11.45 7.95 -4.84
N SER A 98 -10.58 8.05 -5.84
CA SER A 98 -10.02 6.87 -6.50
C SER A 98 -9.07 6.10 -5.59
N MET A 99 -8.30 6.80 -4.74
CA MET A 99 -7.33 6.17 -3.83
C MET A 99 -8.03 5.35 -2.75
N VAL A 100 -9.09 5.91 -2.16
CA VAL A 100 -9.92 5.26 -1.12
C VAL A 100 -10.74 4.12 -1.72
N ALA A 101 -11.23 4.25 -2.96
CA ALA A 101 -11.92 3.15 -3.65
C ALA A 101 -11.03 1.90 -3.82
N ARG A 102 -9.70 2.07 -3.77
CA ARG A 102 -8.71 0.98 -3.85
C ARG A 102 -8.19 0.55 -2.46
N ALA A 103 -8.67 1.20 -1.40
CA ALA A 103 -8.27 0.89 -0.04
C ALA A 103 -9.17 -0.18 0.56
N THR A 104 -8.58 -1.14 1.27
CA THR A 104 -9.33 -2.02 2.17
C THR A 104 -9.52 -1.28 3.50
N VAL A 105 -10.72 -0.72 3.70
CA VAL A 105 -11.08 -0.03 4.94
C VAL A 105 -12.03 -0.94 5.74
N PRO A 106 -11.68 -1.34 6.98
CA PRO A 106 -12.57 -2.14 7.82
C PRO A 106 -13.94 -1.45 7.99
N ALA A 107 -15.01 -2.23 7.99
CA ALA A 107 -16.38 -1.69 8.12
C ALA A 107 -16.56 -0.88 9.42
N SER A 108 -15.92 -1.31 10.51
CA SER A 108 -15.89 -0.58 11.79
C SER A 108 -15.24 0.80 11.64
N LEU A 109 -14.07 0.90 11.00
CA LEU A 109 -13.40 2.18 10.75
C LEU A 109 -14.19 3.05 9.79
N LYS A 110 -14.79 2.48 8.74
CA LYS A 110 -15.70 3.21 7.85
C LYS A 110 -16.85 3.84 8.64
N ASN A 111 -17.49 3.09 9.53
CA ASN A 111 -18.55 3.61 10.39
C ASN A 111 -18.04 4.72 11.33
N ARG A 112 -16.87 4.55 11.93
CA ARG A 112 -16.24 5.56 12.79
C ARG A 112 -15.94 6.85 12.04
N ILE A 113 -15.41 6.77 10.82
CA ILE A 113 -15.13 7.94 9.98
C ILE A 113 -16.42 8.64 9.54
N LEU A 114 -17.50 7.90 9.26
CA LEU A 114 -18.75 8.51 8.79
C LEU A 114 -19.56 9.16 9.92
N ASN A 115 -19.48 8.60 11.13
CA ASN A 115 -20.45 8.87 12.20
C ASN A 115 -19.82 9.35 13.52
N ALA A 116 -18.50 9.45 13.61
CA ALA A 116 -17.79 9.91 14.80
C ALA A 116 -16.60 10.79 14.40
N THR A 117 -15.73 11.14 15.35
CA THR A 117 -14.58 12.02 15.12
C THR A 117 -13.23 11.33 15.43
N PRO A 118 -12.89 10.24 14.71
CA PRO A 118 -11.71 9.45 15.00
C PRO A 118 -10.42 10.20 14.66
N VAL A 119 -9.34 9.79 15.32
CA VAL A 119 -7.99 10.10 14.86
C VAL A 119 -7.56 8.98 13.93
N VAL A 120 -7.07 9.33 12.74
CA VAL A 120 -6.64 8.36 11.73
C VAL A 120 -5.23 8.64 11.26
N ARG A 121 -4.50 7.57 10.95
CA ARG A 121 -3.32 7.64 10.09
C ARG A 121 -3.75 7.40 8.66
N VAL A 122 -3.44 8.35 7.79
CA VAL A 122 -3.59 8.19 6.33
C VAL A 122 -2.20 7.95 5.75
N SER A 123 -2.03 6.85 5.04
CA SER A 123 -0.76 6.54 4.37
C SER A 123 -1.01 6.39 2.88
N VAL A 124 -0.24 7.10 2.05
CA VAL A 124 -0.36 7.06 0.59
C VAL A 124 0.78 6.22 0.02
N TYR A 125 0.43 5.22 -0.77
CA TYR A 125 1.37 4.30 -1.39
C TYR A 125 1.30 4.45 -2.91
N ARG A 126 2.46 4.34 -3.55
CA ARG A 126 2.56 4.14 -4.99
C ARG A 126 2.36 2.66 -5.31
N GLY A 127 1.27 2.35 -5.98
CA GLY A 127 1.01 1.03 -6.57
C GLY A 127 1.56 0.92 -7.99
N ALA A 128 1.58 -0.30 -8.53
CA ALA A 128 2.04 -0.55 -9.89
C ALA A 128 1.17 0.12 -10.97
N ALA A 129 -0.15 0.22 -10.73
CA ALA A 129 -1.10 0.86 -11.63
C ALA A 129 -1.46 2.29 -11.22
N ALA A 130 -1.63 2.56 -9.91
CA ALA A 130 -2.01 3.87 -9.39
C ALA A 130 -1.70 4.00 -7.89
N ASP A 131 -1.55 5.24 -7.41
CA ASP A 131 -1.35 5.58 -5.99
C ASP A 131 -2.62 5.29 -5.18
N TYR A 132 -2.55 4.58 -4.06
CA TYR A 132 -3.70 4.23 -3.19
C TYR A 132 -3.46 4.66 -1.75
N VAL A 133 -4.51 4.65 -0.92
CA VAL A 133 -4.37 4.95 0.52
C VAL A 133 -4.60 3.72 1.40
N THR A 134 -4.03 3.74 2.59
CA THR A 134 -4.45 2.91 3.72
C THR A 134 -4.88 3.81 4.87
N LEU A 135 -5.85 3.32 5.66
CA LEU A 135 -6.41 4.03 6.81
C LEU A 135 -6.28 3.15 8.05
N ALA A 136 -5.76 3.72 9.12
CA ALA A 136 -5.72 3.08 10.43
C ALA A 136 -6.27 4.03 11.48
N GLU A 137 -7.16 3.54 12.34
CA GLU A 137 -7.57 4.31 13.52
C GLU A 137 -6.40 4.38 14.52
N LEU A 138 -6.23 5.52 15.14
CA LEU A 138 -5.28 5.73 16.24
C LEU A 138 -6.03 6.00 17.54
N PRO A 139 -5.41 5.74 18.71
CA PRO A 139 -5.96 6.13 20.01
C PRO A 139 -6.25 7.64 20.05
N SER A 140 -7.34 8.06 20.71
CA SER A 140 -7.68 9.48 20.87
C SER A 140 -6.57 10.28 21.55
N SER A 141 -5.82 9.64 22.46
CA SER A 141 -4.67 10.19 23.17
C SER A 141 -3.54 10.65 22.25
N THR A 142 -3.50 10.18 20.99
CA THR A 142 -2.56 10.67 19.96
C THR A 142 -2.68 12.19 19.75
N CYS A 143 -3.88 12.74 19.98
CA CYS A 143 -4.17 14.17 19.88
C CYS A 143 -4.35 14.84 21.25
N GLY A 144 -3.97 14.18 22.35
CA GLY A 144 -4.21 14.68 23.71
C GLY A 144 -5.68 14.74 24.11
N ARG A 145 -6.53 13.88 23.51
CA ARG A 145 -7.98 13.81 23.77
C ARG A 145 -8.40 12.52 24.49
#